data_AF-A0A952FGL7-F1
#
_entry.id   AF-A0A952FGL7-F1
#
_cell.length_a   1.000
_cell.length_b   1.000
_cell.length_c   1.000
_cell.angle_alpha   90.00
_cell.angle_beta   90.00
_cell.angle_gamma   90.00
#
_symmetry.space_group_name_H-M   'P 1'
#
loop_
_entity.id
_entity.type
_entity.pdbx_description
1 polymer ?
#
loop_
_entity_poly.entity_id
_entity_poly.type
_entity_poly.pdbx_seq_one_letter_code
_entity_poly.pdbx_strand_id
1 'polypeptide(L)'
;PVEGREDTTLPIAGASRRDVYNWPAATMDNQVAADRAKFRIQHAEVISALTNSHGYDHEFAPGRRFTLARDPFTRVEGTEYALKAVRHEASDDSWIAGAEIAGYENSFTCFLQKTPWRDDARNTRPVMAGIFPAVVLGNGGEEIHADPLGRIKVRLMFDHRKDTVAGKAIWVRVIQPWAGNTWGWQHLPRVGTEVAVSFMSGDPDNPVVVGGVYNEVMQPVFPVPSEQTKSGLRTRSTLNGGTQDFSEFSIDDRKGQELVFLHAQKDHQVEVENDETITIHRNQTVTSETGSITISAMQSITLQVGASRIVLTPGSISIIAPAISVTSEAAMSLTAGAAMQMTVGAALNMTIGAAWLATVTGTITFETALFIAPIPIPATP
;
A
#
# COMPACT_ATOMS: atom_id res chain seq x y z
N PRO A 1 22.12 5.23 3.74
CA PRO A 1 22.25 4.48 2.47
C PRO A 1 23.31 3.39 2.69
N VAL A 2 23.16 2.22 2.08
CA VAL A 2 24.18 1.17 2.19
C VAL A 2 25.31 1.50 1.23
N GLU A 3 26.53 1.66 1.74
CA GLU A 3 27.68 2.07 0.95
C GLU A 3 28.98 1.40 1.42
N GLY A 4 29.91 1.27 0.49
CA GLY A 4 31.27 0.80 0.73
C GLY A 4 32.23 1.57 -0.16
N ARG A 5 33.36 1.99 0.41
CA ARG A 5 34.40 2.74 -0.28
C ARG A 5 35.76 2.19 0.10
N GLU A 6 36.61 2.00 -0.89
CA GLU A 6 38.02 1.66 -0.71
C GLU A 6 38.84 2.58 -1.63
N ASP A 7 39.93 3.14 -1.12
CA ASP A 7 40.90 3.86 -1.92
C ASP A 7 42.04 2.92 -2.34
N THR A 8 42.67 3.18 -3.49
CA THR A 8 43.85 2.43 -3.93
C THR A 8 45.01 2.58 -2.94
N THR A 9 45.66 1.47 -2.63
CA THR A 9 46.89 1.38 -1.83
C THR A 9 48.14 1.35 -2.70
N LEU A 10 48.01 1.05 -4.00
CA LEU A 10 49.12 1.13 -4.96
C LEU A 10 49.34 2.59 -5.43
N PRO A 11 50.49 3.21 -5.13
CA PRO A 11 50.83 4.51 -5.67
C PRO A 11 51.33 4.37 -7.10
N ILE A 12 50.58 4.91 -8.07
CA ILE A 12 51.01 5.00 -9.47
C ILE A 12 51.45 6.43 -9.75
N ALA A 13 52.76 6.63 -9.92
CA ALA A 13 53.34 7.95 -10.18
C ALA A 13 52.77 8.55 -11.48
N GLY A 14 52.30 9.81 -11.41
CA GLY A 14 51.74 10.53 -12.56
C GLY A 14 50.30 10.15 -12.93
N ALA A 15 49.66 9.22 -12.22
CA ALA A 15 48.26 8.88 -12.44
C ALA A 15 47.33 9.96 -11.85
N SER A 16 46.32 10.38 -12.62
CA SER A 16 45.23 11.19 -12.07
C SER A 16 44.29 10.32 -11.23
N ARG A 17 43.79 10.87 -10.11
CA ARG A 17 42.76 10.19 -9.31
C ARG A 17 41.52 9.97 -10.17
N ARG A 18 41.07 8.72 -10.26
CA ARG A 18 39.81 8.34 -10.91
C ARG A 18 38.96 7.59 -9.90
N ASP A 19 37.72 8.05 -9.75
CA ASP A 19 36.74 7.37 -8.91
C ASP A 19 35.91 6.41 -9.78
N VAL A 20 35.74 5.17 -9.29
CA VAL A 20 34.89 4.16 -9.93
C VAL A 20 33.66 3.97 -9.06
N TYR A 21 32.48 4.20 -9.62
CA TYR A 21 31.20 4.07 -8.93
C TYR A 21 30.40 2.91 -9.50
N ASN A 22 29.76 2.12 -8.63
CA ASN A 22 28.88 1.03 -9.04
C ASN A 22 27.63 0.99 -8.15
N TRP A 23 26.46 0.93 -8.78
CA TRP A 23 25.17 0.83 -8.12
C TRP A 23 24.27 -0.17 -8.89
N PRO A 24 23.49 -1.02 -8.20
CA PRO A 24 23.33 -1.11 -6.75
C PRO A 24 24.46 -1.89 -6.04
N ALA A 25 24.57 -1.71 -4.71
CA ALA A 25 25.51 -2.47 -3.87
C ALA A 25 25.15 -3.96 -3.77
N ALA A 26 23.92 -4.35 -4.13
CA ALA A 26 23.36 -5.71 -4.08
C ALA A 26 23.47 -6.40 -2.70
N THR A 27 23.38 -5.60 -1.63
CA THR A 27 23.36 -6.02 -0.23
C THR A 27 22.69 -4.93 0.59
N MET A 28 22.11 -5.31 1.73
CA MET A 28 21.63 -4.36 2.74
C MET A 28 22.63 -4.17 3.90
N ASP A 29 23.74 -4.91 3.88
CA ASP A 29 24.78 -4.89 4.91
C ASP A 29 25.97 -4.02 4.46
N ASN A 30 26.29 -2.99 5.27
CA ASN A 30 27.41 -2.07 5.03
C ASN A 30 28.77 -2.77 5.03
N GLN A 31 28.97 -3.77 5.89
CA GLN A 31 30.24 -4.50 5.95
C GLN A 31 30.45 -5.29 4.66
N VAL A 32 29.40 -5.96 4.18
CA VAL A 32 29.44 -6.67 2.89
C VAL A 32 29.69 -5.70 1.72
N ALA A 33 29.12 -4.49 1.77
CA ALA A 33 29.36 -3.47 0.76
C ALA A 33 30.83 -2.97 0.77
N ALA A 34 31.39 -2.74 1.96
CA ALA A 34 32.79 -2.35 2.16
C ALA A 34 33.75 -3.44 1.65
N ASP A 35 33.52 -4.70 2.01
CA ASP A 35 34.34 -5.82 1.55
C ASP A 35 34.31 -5.96 0.02
N ARG A 36 33.15 -5.77 -0.61
CA ARG A 36 33.02 -5.77 -2.08
C ARG A 36 33.80 -4.63 -2.73
N ALA A 37 33.76 -3.42 -2.17
CA ALA A 37 34.55 -2.29 -2.65
C ALA A 37 36.05 -2.60 -2.55
N LYS A 38 36.49 -3.10 -1.40
CA LYS A 38 37.86 -3.53 -1.15
C LYS A 38 38.34 -4.58 -2.15
N PHE A 39 37.56 -5.64 -2.36
CA PHE A 39 37.95 -6.72 -3.27
C PHE A 39 38.04 -6.25 -4.72
N ARG A 40 37.20 -5.30 -5.14
CA ARG A 40 37.26 -4.71 -6.49
C ARG A 40 38.50 -3.83 -6.67
N ILE A 41 38.87 -3.03 -5.68
CA ILE A 41 40.11 -2.26 -5.72
C ILE A 41 41.33 -3.17 -5.74
N GLN A 42 41.39 -4.17 -4.85
CA GLN A 42 42.46 -5.18 -4.84
C GLN A 42 42.58 -5.93 -6.17
N HIS A 43 41.45 -6.21 -6.83
CA HIS A 43 41.45 -6.79 -8.18
C HIS A 43 42.09 -5.84 -9.21
N ALA A 44 41.64 -4.59 -9.26
CA ALA A 44 42.19 -3.60 -10.19
C ALA A 44 43.70 -3.39 -9.98
N GLU A 45 44.11 -3.32 -8.72
CA GLU A 45 45.51 -3.22 -8.30
C GLU A 45 46.35 -4.40 -8.79
N VAL A 46 45.93 -5.64 -8.50
CA VAL A 46 46.72 -6.81 -8.89
C VAL A 46 46.81 -6.97 -10.41
N ILE A 47 45.76 -6.62 -11.15
CA ILE A 47 45.77 -6.63 -12.62
C ILE A 47 46.74 -5.59 -13.18
N SER A 48 46.77 -4.38 -12.61
CA SER A 48 47.72 -3.34 -13.00
C SER A 48 49.18 -3.70 -12.72
N ALA A 49 49.41 -4.57 -11.73
CA ALA A 49 50.74 -4.99 -11.29
C ALA A 49 51.22 -6.30 -11.97
N LEU A 50 50.47 -6.83 -12.93
CA LEU A 50 50.86 -8.05 -13.65
C LEU A 50 52.09 -7.80 -14.52
N THR A 51 53.05 -8.71 -14.43
CA THR A 51 54.28 -8.71 -15.23
C THR A 51 54.32 -9.97 -16.07
N ASN A 52 54.63 -9.84 -17.36
CA ASN A 52 54.88 -10.96 -18.25
C ASN A 52 56.38 -11.22 -18.32
N SER A 53 56.77 -12.48 -18.29
CA SER A 53 58.18 -12.88 -18.24
C SER A 53 58.37 -14.27 -18.87
N HIS A 54 59.63 -14.59 -19.16
CA HIS A 54 60.04 -15.86 -19.73
C HIS A 54 61.11 -16.52 -18.83
N GLY A 55 61.18 -17.84 -18.83
CA GLY A 55 62.12 -18.58 -18.01
C GLY A 55 62.33 -20.02 -18.47
N TYR A 56 63.23 -20.70 -17.77
CA TYR A 56 63.65 -22.08 -18.07
C TYR A 56 63.36 -23.06 -16.92
N ASP A 57 62.68 -22.59 -15.87
CA ASP A 57 62.30 -23.44 -14.74
C ASP A 57 61.03 -24.26 -15.06
N HIS A 58 61.16 -25.58 -15.05
CA HIS A 58 60.06 -26.52 -15.35
C HIS A 58 59.12 -26.74 -14.16
N GLU A 59 59.51 -26.30 -12.96
CA GLU A 59 58.70 -26.42 -11.76
C GLU A 59 57.69 -25.27 -11.58
N PHE A 60 57.71 -24.29 -12.47
CA PHE A 60 56.79 -23.15 -12.41
C PHE A 60 55.36 -23.63 -12.65
N ALA A 61 54.45 -23.25 -11.76
CA ALA A 61 53.03 -23.58 -11.87
C ALA A 61 52.17 -22.43 -11.30
N PRO A 62 50.96 -22.19 -11.83
CA PRO A 62 50.02 -21.24 -11.24
C PRO A 62 49.84 -21.48 -9.73
N GLY A 63 49.87 -20.41 -8.93
CA GLY A 63 49.78 -20.44 -7.48
C GLY A 63 51.11 -20.66 -6.73
N ARG A 64 52.20 -21.05 -7.42
CA ARG A 64 53.53 -21.10 -6.82
C ARG A 64 54.15 -19.71 -6.67
N ARG A 65 55.20 -19.63 -5.86
CA ARG A 65 55.97 -18.41 -5.63
C ARG A 65 57.42 -18.63 -6.01
N PHE A 66 58.10 -17.56 -6.40
CA PHE A 66 59.53 -17.55 -6.60
C PHE A 66 60.13 -16.24 -6.10
N THR A 67 61.41 -16.27 -5.76
CA THR A 67 62.16 -15.09 -5.34
C THR A 67 63.07 -14.68 -6.48
N LEU A 68 62.90 -13.46 -6.98
CA LEU A 68 63.80 -12.90 -7.99
C LEU A 68 65.12 -12.54 -7.31
N ALA A 69 66.21 -13.19 -7.74
CA ALA A 69 67.53 -12.96 -7.16
C ALA A 69 67.96 -11.49 -7.26
N ARG A 70 67.77 -10.87 -8.44
CA ARG A 70 68.05 -9.45 -8.67
C ARG A 70 67.25 -8.91 -9.84
N ASP A 71 66.53 -7.81 -9.62
CA ASP A 71 65.82 -7.11 -10.68
C ASP A 71 66.80 -6.36 -11.61
N PRO A 72 66.74 -6.55 -12.94
CA PRO A 72 67.71 -5.99 -13.86
C PRO A 72 67.60 -4.46 -14.02
N PHE A 73 66.46 -3.86 -13.73
CA PHE A 73 66.21 -2.42 -13.90
C PHE A 73 66.40 -1.64 -12.61
N THR A 74 65.75 -2.09 -11.54
CA THR A 74 65.74 -1.45 -10.22
C THR A 74 66.90 -1.90 -9.34
N ARG A 75 67.59 -2.99 -9.70
CA ARG A 75 68.70 -3.60 -8.94
C ARG A 75 68.30 -4.13 -7.57
N VAL A 76 67.01 -4.19 -7.25
CA VAL A 76 66.48 -4.72 -5.99
C VAL A 76 66.61 -6.25 -5.96
N GLU A 77 67.05 -6.79 -4.84
CA GLU A 77 67.26 -8.23 -4.64
C GLU A 77 66.17 -8.81 -3.71
N GLY A 78 65.92 -10.11 -3.82
CA GLY A 78 65.04 -10.83 -2.88
C GLY A 78 63.55 -10.51 -3.01
N THR A 79 63.10 -10.00 -4.16
CA THR A 79 61.68 -9.67 -4.36
C THR A 79 60.87 -10.94 -4.64
N GLU A 80 59.84 -11.19 -3.85
CA GLU A 80 58.96 -12.35 -4.05
C GLU A 80 57.80 -12.07 -5.01
N TYR A 81 57.59 -13.03 -5.91
CA TYR A 81 56.51 -13.03 -6.89
C TYR A 81 55.65 -14.27 -6.74
N ALA A 82 54.36 -14.14 -7.05
CA ALA A 82 53.43 -15.25 -7.21
C ALA A 82 53.10 -15.44 -8.69
N LEU A 83 53.04 -16.70 -9.14
CA LEU A 83 52.72 -17.07 -10.52
C LEU A 83 51.19 -17.13 -10.70
N LYS A 84 50.65 -16.36 -11.64
CA LYS A 84 49.24 -16.39 -12.03
C LYS A 84 48.97 -17.42 -13.11
N ALA A 85 49.79 -17.40 -14.16
CA ALA A 85 49.62 -18.25 -15.34
C ALA A 85 51.01 -18.63 -15.86
N VAL A 86 51.16 -19.86 -16.34
CA VAL A 86 52.40 -20.38 -16.93
C VAL A 86 52.01 -21.16 -18.18
N ARG A 87 52.73 -20.92 -19.28
CA ARG A 87 52.67 -21.68 -20.51
C ARG A 87 54.04 -22.29 -20.73
N HIS A 88 54.07 -23.62 -20.73
CA HIS A 88 55.27 -24.42 -20.97
C HIS A 88 55.40 -24.73 -22.46
N GLU A 89 56.62 -24.67 -22.96
CA GLU A 89 56.99 -25.05 -24.33
C GLU A 89 58.24 -25.92 -24.26
N ALA A 90 58.19 -27.09 -24.87
CA ALA A 90 59.29 -28.05 -24.88
C ALA A 90 59.39 -28.68 -26.26
N SER A 91 60.61 -28.78 -26.79
CA SER A 91 60.92 -29.40 -28.06
C SER A 91 62.09 -30.37 -27.91
N ASP A 92 62.05 -31.49 -28.63
CA ASP A 92 63.13 -32.48 -28.65
C ASP A 92 63.43 -32.92 -30.08
N ASP A 93 64.48 -32.33 -30.65
CA ASP A 93 64.98 -32.62 -31.99
C ASP A 93 66.25 -33.48 -31.96
N SER A 94 66.61 -34.05 -30.80
CA SER A 94 67.85 -34.82 -30.59
C SER A 94 67.98 -36.08 -31.45
N TRP A 95 66.89 -36.51 -32.09
CA TRP A 95 66.84 -37.64 -33.02
C TRP A 95 67.27 -37.30 -34.45
N ILE A 96 67.44 -36.01 -34.80
CA ILE A 96 67.89 -35.54 -36.11
C ILE A 96 69.42 -35.39 -36.10
N ALA A 97 70.10 -36.00 -37.07
CA ALA A 97 71.55 -35.90 -37.19
C ALA A 97 72.00 -34.45 -37.47
N GLY A 98 72.68 -33.85 -36.50
CA GLY A 98 73.17 -32.46 -36.55
C GLY A 98 72.21 -31.41 -35.98
N ALA A 99 71.08 -31.81 -35.38
CA ALA A 99 70.16 -30.91 -34.70
C ALA A 99 70.64 -30.50 -33.29
N GLU A 100 70.04 -29.41 -32.78
CA GLU A 100 70.32 -28.88 -31.44
C GLU A 100 69.75 -29.78 -30.32
N ILE A 101 70.23 -29.53 -29.10
CA ILE A 101 69.83 -30.26 -27.87
C ILE A 101 68.35 -29.93 -27.55
N ALA A 102 67.65 -30.86 -26.90
CA ALA A 102 66.29 -30.65 -26.41
C ALA A 102 66.15 -29.31 -25.64
N GLY A 103 65.12 -28.54 -26.00
CA GLY A 103 64.85 -27.21 -25.47
C GLY A 103 63.61 -27.20 -24.57
N TYR A 104 63.67 -26.41 -23.51
CA TYR A 104 62.51 -26.11 -22.67
C TYR A 104 62.49 -24.62 -22.38
N GLU A 105 61.33 -24.00 -22.51
CA GLU A 105 61.08 -22.66 -22.03
C GLU A 105 59.67 -22.54 -21.48
N ASN A 106 59.43 -21.47 -20.74
CA ASN A 106 58.08 -21.07 -20.38
C ASN A 106 57.91 -19.56 -20.51
N SER A 107 56.67 -19.17 -20.80
CA SER A 107 56.19 -17.81 -20.62
C SER A 107 55.21 -17.80 -19.46
N PHE A 108 55.30 -16.81 -18.59
CA PHE A 108 54.46 -16.73 -17.41
C PHE A 108 54.05 -15.29 -17.09
N THR A 109 52.93 -15.17 -16.40
CA THR A 109 52.49 -13.92 -15.80
C THR A 109 52.59 -14.04 -14.28
N CYS A 110 53.23 -13.07 -13.64
CA CYS A 110 53.39 -13.00 -12.19
C CYS A 110 53.01 -11.62 -11.64
N PHE A 111 52.89 -11.53 -10.31
CA PHE A 111 52.66 -10.29 -9.56
C PHE A 111 53.40 -10.36 -8.23
N LEU A 112 53.63 -9.21 -7.59
CA LEU A 112 54.30 -9.16 -6.29
C LEU A 112 53.50 -9.96 -5.25
N GLN A 113 54.16 -10.83 -4.50
CA GLN A 113 53.52 -11.71 -3.53
C GLN A 113 52.71 -10.93 -2.47
N LYS A 114 53.17 -9.73 -2.10
CA LYS A 114 52.51 -8.86 -1.13
C LYS A 114 51.17 -8.29 -1.61
N THR A 115 50.91 -8.29 -2.92
CA THR A 115 49.67 -7.78 -3.51
C THR A 115 48.59 -8.86 -3.42
N PRO A 116 47.47 -8.64 -2.69
CA PRO A 116 46.42 -9.65 -2.57
C PRO A 116 45.80 -9.99 -3.92
N TRP A 117 45.77 -11.28 -4.27
CA TRP A 117 45.05 -11.71 -5.46
C TRP A 117 43.54 -11.69 -5.23
N ARG A 118 42.83 -11.07 -6.17
CA ARG A 118 41.38 -11.14 -6.32
C ARG A 118 41.07 -11.43 -7.77
N ASP A 119 40.25 -12.44 -8.03
CA ASP A 119 39.76 -12.68 -9.38
C ASP A 119 38.76 -11.59 -9.76
N ASP A 120 38.61 -11.37 -11.06
CA ASP A 120 37.59 -10.47 -11.58
C ASP A 120 36.20 -11.05 -11.28
N ALA A 121 35.21 -10.19 -11.11
CA ALA A 121 33.81 -10.57 -10.95
C ALA A 121 33.20 -10.97 -12.32
N ARG A 122 33.85 -11.92 -13.01
CA ARG A 122 33.46 -12.42 -14.34
C ARG A 122 32.14 -13.18 -14.34
N ASN A 123 31.79 -13.78 -13.20
CA ASN A 123 30.51 -14.45 -13.04
C ASN A 123 29.40 -13.40 -12.96
N THR A 124 28.64 -13.29 -14.04
CA THR A 124 27.47 -12.43 -14.08
C THR A 124 26.42 -12.96 -13.11
N ARG A 125 25.88 -12.08 -12.27
CA ARG A 125 24.77 -12.44 -11.38
C ARG A 125 23.55 -12.80 -12.25
N PRO A 126 22.80 -13.86 -11.92
CA PRO A 126 21.54 -14.15 -12.62
C PRO A 126 20.60 -12.95 -12.55
N VAL A 127 19.86 -12.71 -13.63
CA VAL A 127 18.92 -11.60 -13.74
C VAL A 127 17.52 -12.16 -13.93
N MET A 128 16.60 -11.79 -13.04
CA MET A 128 15.17 -12.07 -13.17
C MET A 128 14.46 -10.86 -13.76
N ALA A 129 14.57 -10.70 -15.09
CA ALA A 129 13.87 -9.65 -15.81
C ALA A 129 12.40 -10.03 -16.04
N GLY A 130 11.47 -9.19 -15.57
CA GLY A 130 10.04 -9.34 -15.82
C GLY A 130 9.18 -9.39 -14.56
N ILE A 131 7.99 -9.97 -14.74
CA ILE A 131 6.97 -10.18 -13.71
C ILE A 131 6.65 -11.67 -13.69
N PHE A 132 6.63 -12.26 -12.50
CA PHE A 132 6.43 -13.68 -12.27
C PHE A 132 5.23 -13.90 -11.35
N PRO A 133 4.33 -14.85 -11.66
CA PRO A 133 3.22 -15.18 -10.78
C PRO A 133 3.71 -15.90 -9.53
N ALA A 134 3.05 -15.62 -8.41
CA ALA A 134 3.29 -16.25 -7.13
C ALA A 134 1.99 -16.39 -6.34
N VAL A 135 1.96 -17.31 -5.38
CA VAL A 135 0.84 -17.47 -4.45
C VAL A 135 1.27 -17.01 -3.06
N VAL A 136 0.41 -16.26 -2.38
CA VAL A 136 0.64 -15.82 -0.99
C VAL A 136 0.56 -17.00 -0.03
N LEU A 137 1.54 -17.13 0.85
CA LEU A 137 1.68 -18.20 1.83
C LEU A 137 1.30 -17.74 3.25
N GLY A 138 0.52 -18.56 3.94
CA GLY A 138 0.20 -18.44 5.37
C GLY A 138 0.81 -19.56 6.20
N ASN A 139 0.80 -19.40 7.53
CA ASN A 139 0.87 -20.55 8.41
C ASN A 139 -0.54 -21.16 8.49
N GLY A 140 -0.65 -22.49 8.45
CA GLY A 140 -1.92 -23.19 8.18
C GLY A 140 -3.13 -22.62 8.95
N GLY A 141 -4.20 -22.28 8.21
CA GLY A 141 -5.43 -21.74 8.76
C GLY A 141 -5.54 -20.21 8.79
N GLU A 142 -4.46 -19.47 8.50
CA GLU A 142 -4.49 -18.00 8.42
C GLU A 142 -5.05 -17.50 7.08
N GLU A 143 -5.94 -16.50 7.12
CA GLU A 143 -6.34 -15.73 5.91
C GLU A 143 -5.37 -14.59 5.58
N ILE A 144 -4.68 -14.06 6.60
CA ILE A 144 -3.76 -12.93 6.48
C ILE A 144 -2.47 -13.30 7.18
N HIS A 145 -1.35 -13.26 6.45
CA HIS A 145 -0.02 -13.52 6.98
C HIS A 145 0.95 -12.44 6.52
N ALA A 146 1.08 -11.41 7.35
CA ALA A 146 1.92 -10.25 7.11
C ALA A 146 2.73 -9.87 8.36
N ASP A 147 3.86 -9.20 8.15
CA ASP A 147 4.71 -8.70 9.25
C ASP A 147 4.40 -7.22 9.59
N PRO A 148 5.03 -6.64 10.64
CA PRO A 148 4.79 -5.24 11.03
C PRO A 148 5.10 -4.19 9.96
N LEU A 149 5.82 -4.56 8.89
CA LEU A 149 6.11 -3.68 7.76
C LEU A 149 5.13 -3.86 6.59
N GLY A 150 4.09 -4.67 6.75
CA GLY A 150 3.13 -4.99 5.69
C GLY A 150 3.71 -5.86 4.59
N ARG A 151 4.80 -6.61 4.87
CA ARG A 151 5.37 -7.58 3.94
C ARG A 151 4.61 -8.90 4.03
N ILE A 152 4.55 -9.63 2.93
CA ILE A 152 3.92 -10.95 2.84
C ILE A 152 4.94 -12.01 2.44
N LYS A 153 4.59 -13.29 2.57
CA LYS A 153 5.40 -14.40 2.06
C LYS A 153 4.74 -14.99 0.82
N VAL A 154 5.54 -15.34 -0.18
CA VAL A 154 5.04 -15.85 -1.46
C VAL A 154 5.81 -17.09 -1.91
N ARG A 155 5.14 -17.93 -2.68
CA ARG A 155 5.73 -19.03 -3.45
C ARG A 155 5.62 -18.72 -4.92
N LEU A 156 6.75 -18.60 -5.61
CA LEU A 156 6.79 -18.45 -7.06
C LEU A 156 6.28 -19.73 -7.74
N MET A 157 5.55 -19.61 -8.84
CA MET A 157 4.92 -20.77 -9.49
C MET A 157 5.93 -21.79 -10.04
N PHE A 158 7.15 -21.36 -10.39
CA PHE A 158 8.24 -22.25 -10.82
C PHE A 158 8.99 -22.89 -9.64
N ASP A 159 8.60 -22.62 -8.39
CA ASP A 159 9.18 -23.30 -7.24
C ASP A 159 8.66 -24.75 -7.14
N HIS A 160 9.44 -25.68 -7.68
CA HIS A 160 9.14 -27.12 -7.71
C HIS A 160 9.37 -27.83 -6.37
N ARG A 161 9.86 -27.16 -5.33
CA ARG A 161 10.07 -27.77 -4.01
C ARG A 161 8.72 -28.16 -3.38
N LYS A 162 8.62 -29.38 -2.87
CA LYS A 162 7.37 -29.92 -2.30
C LYS A 162 7.09 -29.43 -0.88
N ASP A 163 8.12 -28.95 -0.21
CA ASP A 163 8.16 -28.51 1.17
C ASP A 163 8.18 -26.98 1.31
N THR A 164 7.83 -26.25 0.24
CA THR A 164 7.69 -24.79 0.29
C THR A 164 6.51 -24.41 1.17
N VAL A 165 6.85 -23.97 2.38
CA VAL A 165 5.94 -23.43 3.38
C VAL A 165 6.36 -22.01 3.76
N ALA A 166 5.46 -21.26 4.39
CA ALA A 166 5.75 -19.88 4.77
C ALA A 166 7.02 -19.75 5.65
N GLY A 167 7.33 -20.74 6.49
CA GLY A 167 8.56 -20.77 7.29
C GLY A 167 9.87 -20.73 6.47
N LYS A 168 9.86 -21.14 5.20
CA LYS A 168 11.04 -21.17 4.31
C LYS A 168 11.08 -20.02 3.29
N ALA A 169 10.01 -19.24 3.20
CA ALA A 169 9.94 -18.07 2.32
C ALA A 169 10.42 -16.81 3.05
N ILE A 170 11.06 -15.91 2.30
CA ILE A 170 11.45 -14.58 2.78
C ILE A 170 10.25 -13.62 2.78
N TRP A 171 10.36 -12.55 3.56
CA TRP A 171 9.37 -11.47 3.55
C TRP A 171 9.56 -10.58 2.32
N VAL A 172 8.48 -10.36 1.57
CA VAL A 172 8.45 -9.60 0.32
C VAL A 172 7.59 -8.37 0.49
N ARG A 173 8.11 -7.20 0.10
CA ARG A 173 7.37 -5.94 0.14
C ARG A 173 6.25 -5.93 -0.91
N VAL A 174 5.15 -5.27 -0.58
CA VAL A 174 4.00 -5.07 -1.48
C VAL A 174 3.99 -3.61 -1.94
N ILE A 175 3.98 -3.37 -3.24
CA ILE A 175 3.76 -2.04 -3.81
C ILE A 175 2.33 -1.61 -3.45
N GLN A 176 2.22 -0.43 -2.85
CA GLN A 176 0.96 0.22 -2.56
C GLN A 176 0.72 1.34 -3.59
N PRO A 177 -0.54 1.68 -3.92
CA PRO A 177 -0.85 2.80 -4.82
C PRO A 177 -0.25 4.14 -4.35
N TRP A 178 -0.17 4.34 -3.03
CA TRP A 178 0.39 5.53 -2.41
C TRP A 178 0.91 5.21 -1.00
N ALA A 179 2.12 5.64 -0.64
CA ALA A 179 2.71 5.35 0.66
C ALA A 179 3.53 6.53 1.19
N GLY A 180 3.22 6.97 2.40
CA GLY A 180 3.93 7.97 3.17
C GLY A 180 4.21 7.52 4.60
N ASN A 181 4.87 8.37 5.39
CA ASN A 181 5.17 8.07 6.79
C ASN A 181 3.89 8.06 7.62
N THR A 182 3.30 6.88 7.85
CA THR A 182 2.02 6.65 8.55
C THR A 182 0.78 7.25 7.89
N TRP A 183 0.80 7.39 6.56
CA TRP A 183 -0.36 7.83 5.77
C TRP A 183 -0.26 7.25 4.34
N GLY A 184 -1.39 7.04 3.66
CA GLY A 184 -1.43 6.49 2.29
C GLY A 184 -2.50 5.42 2.10
N TRP A 185 -2.31 4.57 1.08
CA TRP A 185 -3.17 3.43 0.77
C TRP A 185 -2.50 2.14 1.28
N GLN A 186 -3.29 1.24 1.88
CA GLN A 186 -2.80 -0.08 2.27
C GLN A 186 -3.77 -1.19 1.87
N HIS A 187 -3.30 -2.11 1.04
CA HIS A 187 -3.94 -3.38 0.75
C HIS A 187 -2.93 -4.52 0.95
N LEU A 188 -3.34 -5.55 1.71
CA LEU A 188 -2.55 -6.75 1.95
C LEU A 188 -3.18 -7.92 1.19
N PRO A 189 -2.50 -8.48 0.18
CA PRO A 189 -2.91 -9.73 -0.46
C PRO A 189 -3.07 -10.84 0.59
N ARG A 190 -4.20 -11.56 0.54
CA ARG A 190 -4.53 -12.63 1.48
C ARG A 190 -3.85 -13.93 1.08
N VAL A 191 -3.73 -14.85 2.04
CA VAL A 191 -3.21 -16.20 1.81
C VAL A 191 -4.02 -16.88 0.69
N GLY A 192 -3.32 -17.50 -0.26
CA GLY A 192 -3.92 -18.13 -1.44
C GLY A 192 -4.21 -17.20 -2.62
N THR A 193 -4.10 -15.87 -2.45
CA THR A 193 -4.22 -14.92 -3.58
C THR A 193 -3.04 -15.08 -4.54
N GLU A 194 -3.30 -15.00 -5.84
CA GLU A 194 -2.27 -14.91 -6.86
C GLU A 194 -1.77 -13.46 -6.98
N VAL A 195 -0.46 -13.29 -6.90
CA VAL A 195 0.22 -12.00 -6.99
C VAL A 195 1.29 -12.01 -8.05
N ALA A 196 1.47 -10.87 -8.69
CA ALA A 196 2.56 -10.58 -9.60
C ALA A 196 3.80 -10.13 -8.79
N VAL A 197 4.94 -10.75 -9.02
CA VAL A 197 6.22 -10.46 -8.35
C VAL A 197 7.24 -10.00 -9.37
N SER A 198 7.85 -8.84 -9.12
CA SER A 198 9.02 -8.36 -9.86
C SER A 198 10.25 -8.39 -8.95
N PHE A 199 11.42 -8.12 -9.51
CA PHE A 199 12.70 -8.17 -8.81
C PHE A 199 13.43 -6.84 -9.03
N MET A 200 13.74 -6.13 -7.95
CA MET A 200 14.34 -4.79 -8.03
C MET A 200 15.69 -4.87 -8.75
N SER A 201 15.86 -4.06 -9.81
CA SER A 201 17.05 -4.13 -10.69
C SER A 201 17.31 -5.51 -11.31
N GLY A 202 16.29 -6.38 -11.35
CA GLY A 202 16.40 -7.77 -11.80
C GLY A 202 17.13 -8.70 -10.81
N ASP A 203 17.40 -8.25 -9.57
CA ASP A 203 18.11 -9.05 -8.58
C ASP A 203 17.20 -10.14 -7.98
N PRO A 204 17.48 -11.44 -8.20
CA PRO A 204 16.65 -12.54 -7.68
C PRO A 204 16.47 -12.52 -6.16
N ASP A 205 17.40 -11.90 -5.43
CA ASP A 205 17.38 -11.81 -3.97
C ASP A 205 16.54 -10.61 -3.45
N ASN A 206 16.01 -9.76 -4.34
CA ASN A 206 15.25 -8.56 -3.97
C ASN A 206 13.85 -8.52 -4.63
N PRO A 207 12.97 -9.48 -4.29
CA PRO A 207 11.62 -9.52 -4.83
C PRO A 207 10.75 -8.38 -4.28
N VAL A 208 9.76 -8.00 -5.08
CA VAL A 208 8.70 -7.06 -4.71
C VAL A 208 7.38 -7.49 -5.37
N VAL A 209 6.30 -7.54 -4.59
CA VAL A 209 4.95 -7.78 -5.11
C VAL A 209 4.46 -6.50 -5.77
N VAL A 210 4.06 -6.58 -7.04
CA VAL A 210 3.59 -5.42 -7.82
C VAL A 210 2.07 -5.27 -7.84
N GLY A 211 1.33 -6.36 -7.57
CA GLY A 211 -0.13 -6.34 -7.54
C GLY A 211 -0.74 -7.74 -7.50
N GLY A 212 -2.06 -7.82 -7.35
CA GLY A 212 -2.83 -9.06 -7.48
C GLY A 212 -3.33 -9.25 -8.91
N VAL A 213 -3.55 -10.50 -9.32
CA VAL A 213 -4.16 -10.85 -10.60
C VAL A 213 -5.36 -11.75 -10.38
N TYR A 214 -6.43 -11.52 -11.15
CA TYR A 214 -7.57 -12.44 -11.21
C TYR A 214 -7.20 -13.67 -12.05
N ASN A 215 -7.81 -14.81 -11.74
CA ASN A 215 -7.64 -16.08 -12.45
C ASN A 215 -8.94 -16.90 -12.41
N GLU A 216 -8.91 -18.14 -12.89
CA GLU A 216 -10.10 -19.01 -12.97
C GLU A 216 -10.77 -19.26 -11.62
N VAL A 217 -10.00 -19.24 -10.52
CA VAL A 217 -10.48 -19.44 -9.15
C VAL A 217 -10.84 -18.10 -8.50
N MET A 218 -9.99 -17.09 -8.67
CA MET A 218 -10.14 -15.73 -8.15
C MET A 218 -10.70 -14.83 -9.25
N GLN A 219 -12.02 -14.87 -9.44
CA GLN A 219 -12.70 -14.12 -10.50
C GLN A 219 -12.77 -12.61 -10.21
N PRO A 220 -12.92 -11.75 -11.23
CA PRO A 220 -13.13 -10.32 -11.05
C PRO A 220 -14.31 -9.99 -10.14
N VAL A 221 -14.18 -8.89 -9.36
CA VAL A 221 -15.23 -8.41 -8.44
C VAL A 221 -16.57 -8.14 -9.14
N PHE A 222 -16.50 -7.56 -10.35
CA PHE A 222 -17.67 -7.28 -11.20
C PHE A 222 -17.66 -8.26 -12.38
N PRO A 223 -18.70 -9.10 -12.56
CA PRO A 223 -18.75 -10.07 -13.65
C PRO A 223 -18.72 -9.41 -15.04
N VAL A 224 -17.84 -9.86 -15.92
CA VAL A 224 -17.68 -9.38 -17.29
C VAL A 224 -18.21 -10.45 -18.27
N PRO A 225 -18.96 -10.09 -19.33
CA PRO A 225 -19.21 -8.73 -19.84
C PRO A 225 -20.42 -7.98 -19.24
N SER A 226 -21.22 -8.61 -18.37
CA SER A 226 -22.48 -8.02 -17.87
C SER A 226 -22.33 -6.68 -17.14
N GLU A 227 -21.25 -6.52 -16.37
CA GLU A 227 -20.98 -5.33 -15.55
C GLU A 227 -19.71 -4.59 -15.99
N GLN A 228 -19.37 -4.64 -17.28
CA GLN A 228 -18.13 -4.04 -17.81
C GLN A 228 -18.00 -2.52 -17.63
N THR A 229 -19.09 -1.82 -17.31
CA THR A 229 -19.12 -0.38 -17.02
C THR A 229 -18.87 -0.05 -15.55
N LYS A 230 -18.74 -1.06 -14.68
CA LYS A 230 -18.49 -0.88 -13.26
C LYS A 230 -16.99 -0.81 -12.94
N SER A 231 -16.65 0.08 -12.03
CA SER A 231 -15.33 0.18 -11.42
C SER A 231 -15.47 0.38 -9.91
N GLY A 232 -14.44 0.04 -9.14
CA GLY A 232 -14.47 0.19 -7.69
C GLY A 232 -13.68 -0.85 -6.92
N LEU A 233 -13.95 -0.93 -5.63
CA LEU A 233 -13.35 -1.89 -4.70
C LEU A 233 -14.45 -2.60 -3.91
N ARG A 234 -14.31 -3.91 -3.76
CA ARG A 234 -15.11 -4.73 -2.85
C ARG A 234 -14.16 -5.47 -1.92
N THR A 235 -14.39 -5.32 -0.62
CA THR A 235 -13.63 -6.03 0.42
C THR A 235 -14.32 -7.34 0.78
N ARG A 236 -13.79 -8.05 1.77
CA ARG A 236 -14.39 -9.27 2.32
C ARG A 236 -14.19 -9.23 3.82
N SER A 237 -15.21 -9.55 4.61
CA SER A 237 -15.04 -9.72 6.05
C SER A 237 -13.96 -10.77 6.34
N THR A 238 -13.30 -10.64 7.48
CA THR A 238 -12.25 -11.56 7.92
C THR A 238 -12.30 -11.66 9.45
N LEU A 239 -12.08 -12.81 10.07
CA LEU A 239 -11.87 -14.14 9.47
C LEU A 239 -13.21 -14.80 9.08
N ASN A 240 -13.18 -15.73 8.11
CA ASN A 240 -14.29 -16.57 7.66
C ASN A 240 -15.48 -15.81 7.02
N GLY A 241 -15.21 -14.70 6.32
CA GLY A 241 -16.26 -13.96 5.62
C GLY A 241 -16.81 -14.71 4.41
N GLY A 242 -18.13 -14.85 4.33
CA GLY A 242 -18.83 -15.42 3.17
C GLY A 242 -18.96 -14.42 2.01
N THR A 243 -19.55 -14.89 0.90
CA THR A 243 -19.73 -14.08 -0.33
C THR A 243 -20.62 -12.86 -0.15
N GLN A 244 -21.47 -12.84 0.88
CA GLN A 244 -22.33 -11.71 1.23
C GLN A 244 -21.70 -10.78 2.28
N ASP A 245 -20.59 -11.17 2.91
CA ASP A 245 -19.95 -10.36 3.96
C ASP A 245 -18.89 -9.45 3.34
N PHE A 246 -19.28 -8.26 2.87
CA PHE A 246 -18.36 -7.33 2.19
C PHE A 246 -18.72 -5.87 2.42
N SER A 247 -17.74 -4.98 2.31
CA SER A 247 -17.97 -3.55 2.08
C SER A 247 -17.58 -3.21 0.65
N GLU A 248 -18.27 -2.25 0.04
CA GLU A 248 -18.05 -1.88 -1.36
C GLU A 248 -18.15 -0.36 -1.55
N PHE A 249 -17.25 0.15 -2.40
CA PHE A 249 -17.43 1.43 -3.08
C PHE A 249 -17.30 1.18 -4.58
N SER A 250 -18.35 1.47 -5.34
CA SER A 250 -18.37 1.25 -6.79
C SER A 250 -19.07 2.36 -7.55
N ILE A 251 -18.70 2.49 -8.82
CA ILE A 251 -19.23 3.44 -9.78
C ILE A 251 -19.62 2.67 -11.04
N ASP A 252 -20.88 2.74 -11.47
CA ASP A 252 -21.35 2.27 -12.77
C ASP A 252 -21.46 3.45 -13.73
N ASP A 253 -20.63 3.46 -14.78
CA ASP A 253 -20.58 4.51 -15.79
C ASP A 253 -21.54 4.27 -16.98
N ARG A 254 -22.55 3.40 -16.82
CA ARG A 254 -23.56 3.17 -17.86
C ARG A 254 -24.40 4.43 -18.08
N LYS A 255 -24.24 5.04 -19.25
CA LYS A 255 -24.95 6.27 -19.65
C LYS A 255 -26.46 6.22 -19.40
N GLY A 256 -26.97 7.18 -18.63
CA GLY A 256 -28.38 7.30 -18.25
C GLY A 256 -28.84 6.38 -17.13
N GLN A 257 -27.93 5.57 -16.58
CA GLN A 257 -28.13 4.66 -15.46
C GLN A 257 -26.93 4.71 -14.50
N GLU A 258 -26.25 5.85 -14.45
CA GLU A 258 -25.05 6.05 -13.65
C GLU A 258 -25.37 5.86 -12.16
N LEU A 259 -24.50 5.15 -11.43
CA LEU A 259 -24.71 4.86 -10.02
C LEU A 259 -23.39 4.89 -9.26
N VAL A 260 -23.33 5.68 -8.19
CA VAL A 260 -22.34 5.51 -7.13
C VAL A 260 -22.98 4.69 -6.02
N PHE A 261 -22.38 3.56 -5.68
CA PHE A 261 -22.86 2.65 -4.65
C PHE A 261 -21.85 2.58 -3.51
N LEU A 262 -22.33 2.82 -2.29
CA LEU A 262 -21.57 2.65 -1.05
C LEU A 262 -22.31 1.65 -0.18
N HIS A 263 -21.65 0.54 0.14
CA HIS A 263 -22.17 -0.49 1.03
C HIS A 263 -21.19 -0.73 2.17
N ALA A 264 -21.69 -0.60 3.40
CA ALA A 264 -20.95 -0.95 4.61
C ALA A 264 -21.55 -2.23 5.21
N GLN A 265 -20.72 -3.26 5.41
CA GLN A 265 -21.18 -4.53 6.00
C GLN A 265 -21.75 -4.38 7.41
N LYS A 266 -21.31 -3.36 8.16
CA LYS A 266 -21.69 -3.17 9.56
C LYS A 266 -21.95 -1.69 9.86
N ASP A 267 -20.91 -0.97 10.29
CA ASP A 267 -21.02 0.42 10.72
C ASP A 267 -20.49 1.34 9.61
N HIS A 268 -21.18 2.45 9.34
CA HIS A 268 -20.70 3.55 8.50
C HIS A 268 -20.68 4.82 9.34
N GLN A 269 -19.49 5.37 9.56
CA GLN A 269 -19.29 6.61 10.31
C GLN A 269 -18.71 7.67 9.37
N VAL A 270 -19.28 8.87 9.45
CA VAL A 270 -18.83 10.05 8.71
C VAL A 270 -18.46 11.13 9.72
N GLU A 271 -17.25 11.69 9.60
CA GLU A 271 -16.74 12.78 10.42
C GLU A 271 -16.24 13.90 9.50
N VAL A 272 -16.71 15.12 9.73
CA VAL A 272 -16.41 16.29 8.90
C VAL A 272 -15.96 17.42 9.82
N GLU A 273 -14.71 17.84 9.68
CA GLU A 273 -14.06 18.83 10.57
C GLU A 273 -14.53 20.28 10.35
N ASN A 274 -15.22 20.55 9.24
CA ASN A 274 -15.72 21.89 8.93
C ASN A 274 -17.17 21.85 8.46
N ASP A 275 -17.40 21.86 7.15
CA ASP A 275 -18.75 21.96 6.58
C ASP A 275 -19.05 20.77 5.67
N GLU A 276 -20.21 20.15 5.85
CA GLU A 276 -20.80 19.19 4.90
C GLU A 276 -21.95 19.86 4.14
N THR A 277 -21.94 19.75 2.81
CA THR A 277 -23.04 20.25 1.96
C THR A 277 -23.52 19.13 1.05
N ILE A 278 -24.82 18.82 1.12
CA ILE A 278 -25.46 17.80 0.29
C ILE A 278 -26.52 18.48 -0.59
N THR A 279 -26.41 18.33 -1.91
CA THR A 279 -27.40 18.83 -2.88
C THR A 279 -27.99 17.66 -3.67
N ILE A 280 -29.30 17.49 -3.59
CA ILE A 280 -30.04 16.43 -4.31
C ILE A 280 -31.04 17.10 -5.26
N HIS A 281 -30.88 16.86 -6.57
CA HIS A 281 -31.73 17.49 -7.60
C HIS A 281 -33.12 16.86 -7.73
N ARG A 282 -33.28 15.62 -7.28
CA ARG A 282 -34.57 14.90 -7.29
C ARG A 282 -34.93 14.50 -5.87
N ASN A 283 -35.08 13.22 -5.61
CA ASN A 283 -35.60 12.71 -4.35
C ASN A 283 -34.48 12.25 -3.44
N GLN A 284 -34.62 12.54 -2.16
CA GLN A 284 -33.85 11.91 -1.08
C GLN A 284 -34.82 11.08 -0.23
N THR A 285 -34.44 9.84 0.05
CA THR A 285 -35.18 8.95 0.96
C THR A 285 -34.25 8.55 2.08
N VAL A 286 -34.70 8.73 3.32
CA VAL A 286 -33.99 8.33 4.53
C VAL A 286 -34.88 7.38 5.30
N THR A 287 -34.38 6.18 5.60
CA THR A 287 -35.16 5.12 6.26
C THR A 287 -34.33 4.49 7.37
N SER A 288 -34.93 4.35 8.55
CA SER A 288 -34.45 3.52 9.65
C SER A 288 -35.52 2.48 9.92
N GLU A 289 -35.23 1.20 9.66
CA GLU A 289 -36.25 0.13 9.70
C GLU A 289 -36.67 -0.24 11.12
N THR A 290 -35.73 -0.21 12.06
CA THR A 290 -35.94 -0.67 13.45
C THR A 290 -35.54 0.36 14.49
N GLY A 291 -34.63 1.27 14.15
CA GLY A 291 -34.03 2.22 15.07
C GLY A 291 -34.69 3.60 15.03
N SER A 292 -33.92 4.62 15.41
CA SER A 292 -34.33 6.02 15.39
C SER A 292 -33.48 6.84 14.45
N ILE A 293 -34.01 7.99 14.02
CA ILE A 293 -33.24 9.04 13.36
C ILE A 293 -33.10 10.19 14.36
N THR A 294 -31.87 10.61 14.63
CA THR A 294 -31.58 11.73 15.55
C THR A 294 -30.87 12.82 14.79
N ILE A 295 -31.45 14.02 14.82
CA ILE A 295 -30.85 15.24 14.29
C ILE A 295 -30.71 16.20 15.47
N SER A 296 -29.49 16.62 15.75
CA SER A 296 -29.18 17.53 16.86
C SER A 296 -28.29 18.65 16.36
N ALA A 297 -28.58 19.88 16.79
CA ALA A 297 -27.78 21.05 16.51
C ALA A 297 -27.86 22.01 17.71
N MET A 298 -26.77 22.73 17.98
CA MET A 298 -26.73 23.68 19.10
C MET A 298 -27.47 24.99 18.79
N GLN A 299 -27.49 25.44 17.54
CA GLN A 299 -28.05 26.74 17.18
C GLN A 299 -29.46 26.63 16.61
N SER A 300 -29.64 25.85 15.54
CA SER A 300 -30.96 25.67 14.94
C SER A 300 -31.06 24.42 14.08
N ILE A 301 -32.27 23.89 13.95
CA ILE A 301 -32.66 22.90 12.93
C ILE A 301 -33.83 23.53 12.16
N THR A 302 -33.70 23.62 10.83
CA THR A 302 -34.73 24.20 9.95
C THR A 302 -35.19 23.18 8.92
N LEU A 303 -36.50 22.92 8.87
CA LEU A 303 -37.16 22.15 7.81
C LEU A 303 -38.00 23.11 6.98
N GLN A 304 -37.72 23.26 5.69
CA GLN A 304 -38.35 24.29 4.85
C GLN A 304 -38.82 23.74 3.49
N VAL A 305 -40.02 24.16 3.09
CA VAL A 305 -40.60 23.91 1.76
C VAL A 305 -41.26 25.20 1.28
N GLY A 306 -40.63 25.91 0.34
CA GLY A 306 -41.12 27.20 -0.14
C GLY A 306 -41.30 28.21 1.01
N ALA A 307 -42.54 28.66 1.22
CA ALA A 307 -42.93 29.58 2.30
C ALA A 307 -43.23 28.90 3.65
N SER A 308 -43.33 27.58 3.69
CA SER A 308 -43.62 26.81 4.91
C SER A 308 -42.33 26.39 5.60
N ARG A 309 -42.22 26.56 6.92
CA ARG A 309 -41.05 26.13 7.70
C ARG A 309 -41.35 25.71 9.13
N ILE A 310 -40.54 24.78 9.63
CA ILE A 310 -40.42 24.43 11.05
C ILE A 310 -39.00 24.76 11.48
N VAL A 311 -38.86 25.60 12.52
CA VAL A 311 -37.55 26.03 13.05
C VAL A 311 -37.47 25.66 14.53
N LEU A 312 -36.50 24.84 14.87
CA LEU A 312 -36.15 24.48 16.25
C LEU A 312 -34.93 25.29 16.67
N THR A 313 -35.02 25.93 17.83
CA THR A 313 -33.93 26.66 18.50
C THR A 313 -33.87 26.22 19.96
N PRO A 314 -32.79 26.50 20.71
CA PRO A 314 -32.71 26.14 22.13
C PRO A 314 -33.87 26.67 23.00
N GLY A 315 -34.47 27.80 22.62
CA GLY A 315 -35.53 28.45 23.41
C GLY A 315 -36.95 28.33 22.83
N SER A 316 -37.12 27.86 21.60
CA SER A 316 -38.45 27.86 20.95
C SER A 316 -38.54 26.90 19.76
N ILE A 317 -39.76 26.48 19.45
CA ILE A 317 -40.13 25.79 18.21
C ILE A 317 -41.16 26.67 17.49
N SER A 318 -40.87 27.05 16.25
CA SER A 318 -41.75 27.88 15.42
C SER A 318 -42.24 27.10 14.20
N ILE A 319 -43.54 27.14 13.96
CA ILE A 319 -44.20 26.54 12.79
C ILE A 319 -44.91 27.66 12.03
N ILE A 320 -44.53 27.88 10.77
CA ILE A 320 -45.09 28.94 9.92
C ILE A 320 -45.48 28.31 8.57
N ALA A 321 -46.74 28.48 8.17
CA ALA A 321 -47.26 28.07 6.87
C ALA A 321 -48.53 28.86 6.51
N PRO A 322 -48.93 28.94 5.22
CA PRO A 322 -50.20 29.56 4.82
C PRO A 322 -51.44 28.90 5.45
N ALA A 323 -51.38 27.60 5.70
CA ALA A 323 -52.39 26.84 6.42
C ALA A 323 -51.70 25.76 7.26
N ILE A 324 -52.16 25.59 8.50
CA ILE A 324 -51.71 24.52 9.41
C ILE A 324 -52.96 23.77 9.85
N SER A 325 -53.05 22.48 9.52
CA SER A 325 -54.11 21.59 10.00
C SER A 325 -53.52 20.61 11.01
N VAL A 326 -54.12 20.56 12.21
CA VAL A 326 -53.78 19.59 13.25
C VAL A 326 -55.01 18.73 13.51
N THR A 327 -54.87 17.41 13.39
CA THR A 327 -55.97 16.46 13.57
C THR A 327 -55.48 15.30 14.42
N SER A 328 -56.23 14.94 15.46
CA SER A 328 -55.95 13.80 16.33
C SER A 328 -57.11 12.82 16.27
N GLU A 329 -56.83 11.52 16.10
CA GLU A 329 -57.88 10.48 16.03
C GLU A 329 -58.45 10.08 17.39
N ALA A 330 -57.69 10.30 18.48
CA ALA A 330 -58.09 9.91 19.83
C ALA A 330 -58.25 11.13 20.75
N ALA A 331 -57.14 11.72 21.18
CA ALA A 331 -57.15 12.87 22.06
C ALA A 331 -55.98 13.81 21.71
N MET A 332 -56.21 15.11 21.92
CA MET A 332 -55.17 16.14 21.83
C MET A 332 -55.14 16.88 23.17
N SER A 333 -53.95 16.96 23.78
CA SER A 333 -53.69 17.73 24.98
C SER A 333 -52.71 18.86 24.67
N LEU A 334 -53.02 20.08 25.10
CA LEU A 334 -52.12 21.22 25.02
C LEU A 334 -51.92 21.78 26.43
N THR A 335 -50.68 21.91 26.87
CA THR A 335 -50.33 22.34 28.22
C THR A 335 -49.17 23.32 28.17
N ALA A 336 -49.30 24.43 28.89
CA ALA A 336 -48.21 25.38 29.09
C ALA A 336 -47.98 25.57 30.60
N GLY A 337 -46.73 25.47 31.04
CA GLY A 337 -46.39 25.59 32.46
C GLY A 337 -46.51 27.02 33.02
N ALA A 338 -46.47 28.04 32.15
CA ALA A 338 -46.60 29.44 32.53
C ALA A 338 -47.85 30.08 31.90
N ALA A 339 -47.88 30.22 30.58
CA ALA A 339 -48.99 30.84 29.87
C ALA A 339 -49.18 30.24 28.48
N MET A 340 -50.44 30.16 28.04
CA MET A 340 -50.83 29.84 26.68
C MET A 340 -51.61 31.03 26.11
N GLN A 341 -51.20 31.54 24.95
CA GLN A 341 -51.87 32.63 24.24
C GLN A 341 -52.37 32.12 22.90
N MET A 342 -53.62 32.46 22.56
CA MET A 342 -54.19 32.26 21.24
C MET A 342 -54.68 33.60 20.71
N THR A 343 -54.13 34.02 19.58
CA THR A 343 -54.51 35.28 18.92
C THR A 343 -55.02 34.95 17.52
N VAL A 344 -56.20 35.46 17.18
CA VAL A 344 -56.84 35.21 15.89
C VAL A 344 -57.24 36.54 15.27
N GLY A 345 -56.80 36.78 14.04
CA GLY A 345 -56.98 38.08 13.37
C GLY A 345 -58.38 38.36 12.82
N ALA A 346 -59.20 37.32 12.61
CA ALA A 346 -60.54 37.46 12.02
C ALA A 346 -61.61 36.75 12.86
N ALA A 347 -61.68 35.42 12.81
CA ALA A 347 -62.68 34.64 13.52
C ALA A 347 -62.09 33.34 14.06
N LEU A 348 -62.36 33.04 15.32
CA LEU A 348 -62.12 31.74 15.94
C LEU A 348 -63.44 30.97 15.99
N ASN A 349 -63.53 29.85 15.27
CA ASN A 349 -64.68 28.95 15.33
C ASN A 349 -64.31 27.71 16.15
N MET A 350 -65.08 27.43 17.20
CA MET A 350 -64.94 26.23 18.01
C MET A 350 -66.23 25.41 17.94
N THR A 351 -66.13 24.16 17.52
CA THR A 351 -67.26 23.23 17.46
C THR A 351 -66.97 22.03 18.34
N ILE A 352 -67.89 21.73 19.25
CA ILE A 352 -67.72 20.69 20.27
C ILE A 352 -68.92 19.77 20.21
N GLY A 353 -68.70 18.49 19.92
CA GLY A 353 -69.77 17.54 19.61
C GLY A 353 -70.59 17.09 20.81
N ALA A 354 -70.02 17.11 22.02
CA ALA A 354 -70.69 16.65 23.24
C ALA A 354 -70.75 17.73 24.32
N ALA A 355 -69.66 17.91 25.07
CA ALA A 355 -69.60 18.87 26.16
C ALA A 355 -68.32 19.71 26.09
N TRP A 356 -68.47 21.02 26.20
CA TRP A 356 -67.37 21.92 26.49
C TRP A 356 -67.30 22.15 27.99
N LEU A 357 -66.20 21.73 28.62
CA LEU A 357 -65.96 21.94 30.05
C LEU A 357 -64.75 22.85 30.20
N ALA A 358 -64.96 24.04 30.77
CA ALA A 358 -63.90 24.99 31.10
C ALA A 358 -63.87 25.18 32.62
N THR A 359 -62.72 24.87 33.23
CA THR A 359 -62.48 25.17 34.65
C THR A 359 -61.47 26.31 34.72
N VAL A 360 -61.91 27.47 35.22
CA VAL A 360 -61.06 28.65 35.38
C VAL A 360 -61.00 28.98 36.86
N THR A 361 -59.80 28.96 37.44
CA THR A 361 -59.57 29.27 38.86
C THR A 361 -59.45 30.78 39.11
N GLY A 362 -59.15 31.55 38.07
CA GLY A 362 -59.07 33.01 38.10
C GLY A 362 -60.26 33.67 37.42
N THR A 363 -59.99 34.73 36.66
CA THR A 363 -61.02 35.55 36.00
C THR A 363 -61.12 35.24 34.51
N ILE A 364 -62.35 35.20 34.00
CA ILE A 364 -62.63 35.29 32.56
C ILE A 364 -63.07 36.71 32.27
N THR A 365 -62.42 37.38 31.31
CA THR A 365 -62.76 38.74 30.89
C THR A 365 -63.12 38.75 29.43
N PHE A 366 -64.26 39.38 29.10
CA PHE A 366 -64.64 39.70 27.73
C PHE A 366 -64.59 41.23 27.57
N GLU A 367 -63.85 41.70 26.56
CA GLU A 367 -63.77 43.15 26.27
C GLU A 367 -65.03 43.67 25.56
N THR A 368 -65.87 42.77 25.05
CA THR A 368 -67.14 43.09 24.37
C THR A 368 -68.26 42.17 24.86
N ALA A 369 -69.50 42.45 24.46
CA ALA A 369 -70.67 41.68 24.91
C ALA A 369 -70.59 40.21 24.46
N LEU A 370 -70.68 39.29 25.41
CA LEU A 370 -70.87 37.87 25.13
C LEU A 370 -72.33 37.63 24.73
N PHE A 371 -72.56 37.17 23.50
CA PHE A 371 -73.87 36.76 23.04
C PHE A 371 -74.03 35.24 23.16
N ILE A 372 -74.98 34.79 23.97
CA ILE A 372 -75.35 33.37 24.09
C ILE A 372 -76.73 33.23 23.43
N ALA A 373 -76.81 32.45 22.35
CA ALA A 373 -78.09 32.20 21.69
C ALA A 373 -79.05 31.46 22.64
N PRO A 374 -80.35 31.80 22.65
CA PRO A 374 -81.33 31.13 23.50
C PRO A 374 -81.42 29.63 23.16
N ILE A 375 -81.42 28.79 24.19
CA ILE A 375 -81.66 27.35 24.07
C ILE A 375 -83.10 27.16 23.56
N PRO A 376 -83.36 26.38 22.50
CA PRO A 376 -84.71 26.04 22.10
C PRO A 376 -85.42 25.35 23.25
N ILE A 377 -86.44 25.97 23.83
CA ILE A 377 -87.33 25.32 24.79
C ILE A 377 -88.13 24.29 23.99
N PRO A 378 -88.07 22.99 24.30
CA PRO A 378 -88.95 22.02 23.68
C PRO A 378 -90.38 22.41 24.03
N ALA A 379 -91.25 22.60 23.04
CA ALA A 379 -92.67 22.79 23.28
C ALA A 379 -93.16 21.58 24.09
N THR A 380 -93.55 21.80 25.35
CA THR A 380 -94.30 20.81 26.11
C THR A 380 -95.66 20.59 25.43
N PRO A 381 -96.12 19.34 25.28
CA PRO A 381 -97.40 19.04 24.65
C PRO A 381 -98.59 19.63 25.42
#